data_AF-A0A969BC68-F1
#
_entry.id   AF-A0A969BC68-F1
#
_cell.length_a   1.000
_cell.length_b   1.000
_cell.length_c   1.000
_cell.angle_alpha   90.00
_cell.angle_beta   90.00
_cell.angle_gamma   90.00
#
_symmetry.space_group_name_H-M   'P 1'
#
loop_
_entity.id
_entity.type
_entity.pdbx_description
1 polymer ?
#
loop_
_entity_poly.entity_id
_entity_poly.type
_entity_poly.pdbx_seq_one_letter_code
_entity_poly.pdbx_strand_id
1 'polypeptide(L)'
;MLYKNGLLNISLENKATELQEVEIIAESRQNVTSSQMGLNKLDSKIINEIPSTFGEKDVIKSALLLPGVKTVGEASGGFNVRGGSADQNLILFNGATIYNSSHLFGFFSAFNPDAVEGLDLYKGSIPAEYGGRVSSVMNIESKEASNQHFKGEGSIGLLTSRLTLEIPVIKNHVSVLAGGRATYSDWLLQKIDVPEVKTVRANFQTLTLVFLINLLMVPT
;
A
#
# COMPACT_ATOMS: atom_id res chain seq x y z
N MET A 1 0.71 -53.53 -52.72
CA MET A 1 1.61 -52.35 -52.74
C MET A 1 1.24 -51.47 -53.92
N LEU A 2 0.97 -50.20 -53.67
CA LEU A 2 0.93 -49.13 -54.69
C LEU A 2 1.25 -47.83 -53.95
N TYR A 3 2.55 -47.54 -53.79
CA TYR A 3 3.03 -46.21 -53.41
C TYR A 3 2.88 -45.32 -54.64
N LYS A 4 1.78 -44.55 -54.70
CA LYS A 4 1.57 -43.58 -55.76
C LYS A 4 2.03 -42.21 -55.24
N ASN A 5 3.01 -41.62 -55.91
CA ASN A 5 3.46 -40.26 -55.60
C ASN A 5 2.34 -39.27 -55.92
N GLY A 6 1.85 -38.57 -54.90
CA GLY A 6 0.90 -37.47 -55.02
C GLY A 6 1.57 -36.17 -54.57
N LEU A 7 1.43 -35.11 -55.36
CA LEU A 7 1.89 -33.77 -54.99
C LEU A 7 0.77 -33.08 -54.21
N LEU A 8 1.01 -32.78 -52.94
CA LEU A 8 0.12 -31.97 -52.11
C LEU A 8 0.59 -30.52 -52.17
N ASN A 9 -0.09 -29.71 -52.98
CA ASN A 9 0.16 -28.27 -53.07
C ASN A 9 -0.71 -27.54 -52.04
N ILE A 10 -0.09 -27.08 -50.96
CA ILE A 10 -0.74 -26.22 -49.96
C ILE A 10 -0.44 -24.77 -50.34
N SER A 11 -1.46 -24.03 -50.76
CA SER A 11 -1.33 -22.57 -50.96
C SER A 11 -1.58 -21.88 -49.63
N LEU A 12 -0.62 -21.08 -49.19
CA LEU A 12 -0.76 -20.23 -48.01
C LEU A 12 -1.49 -18.95 -48.40
N GLU A 13 -2.58 -18.63 -47.70
CA GLU A 13 -3.21 -17.31 -47.81
C GLU A 13 -2.38 -16.28 -47.02
N ASN A 14 -2.09 -15.14 -47.67
CA ASN A 14 -1.41 -14.03 -47.02
C ASN A 14 -2.35 -13.41 -45.97
N LYS A 15 -2.05 -13.63 -44.69
CA LYS A 15 -2.72 -12.96 -43.58
C LYS A 15 -1.86 -11.80 -43.08
N ALA A 16 -2.15 -10.60 -43.55
CA ALA A 16 -1.58 -9.38 -42.99
C ALA A 16 -2.22 -9.13 -41.62
N THR A 17 -1.40 -9.03 -40.57
CA THR A 17 -1.85 -8.61 -39.24
C THR A 17 -1.49 -7.14 -39.09
N GLU A 18 -2.48 -6.26 -39.16
CA GLU A 18 -2.27 -4.85 -38.83
C GLU A 18 -2.08 -4.72 -37.31
N LEU A 19 -1.00 -4.06 -36.92
CA LEU A 19 -0.73 -3.75 -35.52
C LEU A 19 -1.64 -2.59 -35.09
N GLN A 20 -2.24 -2.71 -33.91
CA GLN A 20 -2.98 -1.60 -33.32
C GLN A 20 -2.03 -0.44 -33.01
N GLU A 21 -2.39 0.75 -33.45
CA GLU A 21 -1.67 1.98 -33.14
C GLU A 21 -1.71 2.22 -31.62
N VAL A 22 -0.54 2.41 -31.04
CA VAL A 22 -0.40 2.81 -29.64
C VAL A 22 -0.11 4.30 -29.63
N GLU A 23 -1.13 5.10 -29.36
CA GLU A 23 -0.97 6.54 -29.14
C GLU A 23 -0.44 6.77 -27.72
N ILE A 24 0.84 7.14 -27.61
CA ILE A 24 1.41 7.61 -26.34
C ILE A 24 1.10 9.11 -26.23
N ILE A 25 -0.05 9.43 -25.64
CA ILE A 25 -0.36 10.80 -25.24
C ILE A 25 0.50 11.09 -24.01
N ALA A 26 1.58 11.87 -24.20
CA ALA A 26 2.26 12.46 -23.06
C ALA A 26 1.27 13.37 -22.35
N GLU A 27 0.88 13.02 -21.12
CA GLU A 27 0.26 14.01 -20.24
C GLU A 27 1.18 15.23 -20.24
N SER A 28 0.62 16.39 -20.60
CA SER A 28 1.32 17.67 -20.47
C SER A 28 2.01 17.66 -19.13
N ARG A 29 3.35 17.69 -19.14
CA ARG A 29 4.17 17.66 -17.91
C ARG A 29 3.44 18.49 -16.87
N GLN A 30 2.92 17.85 -15.84
CA GLN A 30 2.58 18.59 -14.63
C GLN A 30 3.81 19.46 -14.35
N ASN A 31 3.59 20.77 -14.38
CA ASN A 31 4.57 21.80 -14.21
C ASN A 31 5.66 21.34 -13.24
N VAL A 32 6.91 21.26 -13.69
CA VAL A 32 8.10 20.95 -12.86
C VAL A 32 8.44 22.15 -11.96
N THR A 33 7.43 22.88 -11.46
CA THR A 33 7.61 24.11 -10.69
C THR A 33 7.55 23.90 -9.18
N SER A 34 7.35 22.68 -8.68
CA SER A 34 7.76 22.38 -7.31
C SER A 34 8.24 20.93 -7.18
N SER A 35 9.50 20.68 -7.54
CA SER A 35 10.22 19.60 -6.86
C SER A 35 10.34 20.06 -5.40
N GLN A 36 9.38 19.68 -4.56
CA GLN A 36 9.47 19.93 -3.13
C GLN A 36 10.67 19.16 -2.62
N MET A 37 11.75 19.88 -2.31
CA MET A 37 13.00 19.28 -1.88
C MET A 37 12.76 18.46 -0.62
N GLY A 38 13.19 17.19 -0.63
CA GLY A 38 13.02 16.32 0.53
C GLY A 38 11.67 15.62 0.63
N LEU A 39 10.75 15.80 -0.33
CA LEU A 39 9.55 14.97 -0.48
C LEU A 39 9.89 13.64 -1.16
N ASN A 40 9.42 12.54 -0.60
CA ASN A 40 9.50 11.21 -1.20
C ASN A 40 8.08 10.64 -1.22
N LYS A 41 7.62 10.22 -2.40
CA LYS A 41 6.31 9.61 -2.58
C LYS A 41 6.47 8.11 -2.80
N LEU A 42 5.67 7.33 -2.10
CA LEU A 42 5.57 5.88 -2.30
C LEU A 42 4.11 5.53 -2.55
N ASP A 43 3.81 5.15 -3.78
CA ASP A 43 2.47 4.70 -4.15
C ASP A 43 2.24 3.25 -3.69
N SER A 44 0.98 2.88 -3.52
CA SER A 44 0.54 1.54 -3.12
C SER A 44 1.16 0.44 -3.97
N LYS A 45 1.33 0.67 -5.28
CA LYS A 45 2.01 -0.27 -6.18
C LYS A 45 3.43 -0.59 -5.73
N ILE A 46 4.22 0.43 -5.39
CA ILE A 46 5.60 0.25 -4.91
C ILE A 46 5.59 -0.44 -3.54
N ILE A 47 4.70 -0.02 -2.64
CA ILE A 47 4.52 -0.66 -1.32
C ILE A 47 4.20 -2.15 -1.46
N ASN A 48 3.39 -2.49 -2.47
CA ASN A 48 2.97 -3.85 -2.76
C ASN A 48 4.05 -4.73 -3.41
N GLU A 49 5.04 -4.14 -4.09
CA GLU A 49 6.14 -4.84 -4.75
C GLU A 49 7.34 -5.07 -3.82
N ILE A 50 7.42 -4.36 -2.70
CA ILE A 50 8.53 -4.50 -1.74
C ILE A 50 8.49 -5.89 -1.09
N PRO A 51 9.61 -6.66 -1.15
CA PRO A 51 9.73 -7.92 -0.43
C PRO A 51 9.55 -7.70 1.07
N SER A 52 8.63 -8.44 1.65
CA SER A 52 8.21 -8.24 3.04
C SER A 52 8.61 -9.38 3.96
N THR A 53 8.83 -9.05 5.23
CA THR A 53 9.10 -10.04 6.27
C THR A 53 7.86 -10.94 6.46
N PHE A 54 8.05 -12.26 6.44
CA PHE A 54 6.95 -13.25 6.56
C PHE A 54 5.83 -13.12 5.51
N GLY A 55 6.09 -12.43 4.38
CA GLY A 55 5.10 -12.21 3.33
C GLY A 55 4.06 -11.13 3.64
N GLU A 56 4.24 -10.36 4.71
CA GLU A 56 3.29 -9.34 5.16
C GLU A 56 3.72 -7.94 4.75
N LYS A 57 3.06 -7.39 3.74
CA LYS A 57 3.31 -6.02 3.27
C LYS A 57 3.10 -5.01 4.40
N ASP A 58 3.90 -3.95 4.41
CA ASP A 58 3.89 -2.99 5.52
C ASP A 58 4.20 -1.57 5.05
N VAL A 59 3.29 -0.65 5.39
CA VAL A 59 3.31 0.74 4.93
C VAL A 59 4.51 1.50 5.52
N ILE A 60 4.76 1.40 6.83
CA ILE A 60 5.86 2.14 7.46
C ILE A 60 7.21 1.53 7.09
N LYS A 61 7.29 0.19 7.04
CA LYS A 61 8.54 -0.47 6.65
C LYS A 61 8.95 -0.17 5.22
N SER A 62 7.98 0.08 4.33
CA SER A 62 8.30 0.54 2.97
C SER A 62 9.12 1.83 2.97
N ALA A 63 8.84 2.74 3.91
CA ALA A 63 9.57 3.99 4.05
C ALA A 63 11.00 3.80 4.59
N LEU A 64 11.32 2.68 5.25
CA LEU A 64 12.68 2.37 5.71
C LEU A 64 13.66 2.12 4.55
N LEU A 65 13.15 1.84 3.36
CA LEU A 65 13.95 1.73 2.14
C LEU A 65 14.35 3.11 1.58
N LEU A 66 13.71 4.19 2.04
CA LEU A 66 14.05 5.53 1.61
C LEU A 66 15.35 6.00 2.27
N PRO A 67 16.21 6.71 1.53
CA PRO A 67 17.47 7.21 2.08
C PRO A 67 17.22 8.21 3.22
N GLY A 68 17.98 8.05 4.29
CA GLY A 68 17.88 8.88 5.49
C GLY A 68 16.73 8.49 6.43
N VAL A 69 16.02 7.40 6.15
CA VAL A 69 15.05 6.78 7.07
C VAL A 69 15.69 5.54 7.67
N LYS A 70 15.70 5.46 8.99
CA LYS A 70 16.26 4.33 9.76
C LYS A 70 15.30 3.96 10.87
N THR A 71 15.58 2.86 11.55
CA THR A 71 14.90 2.48 12.78
C THR A 71 15.97 2.08 13.80
N VAL A 72 15.71 2.29 15.09
CA VAL A 72 16.66 1.93 16.18
C VAL A 72 16.70 0.42 16.46
N GLY A 73 15.83 -0.35 15.81
CA GLY A 73 15.80 -1.80 15.82
C GLY A 73 14.58 -2.35 15.08
N GLU A 74 14.66 -3.58 14.59
CA GLU A 74 13.57 -4.22 13.81
C GLU A 74 12.26 -4.39 14.61
N ALA A 75 12.39 -4.46 15.95
CA ALA A 75 11.29 -4.52 16.92
C ALA A 75 11.05 -3.18 17.62
N SER A 76 11.36 -2.06 16.97
CA SER A 76 11.03 -0.74 17.48
C SER A 76 9.87 -0.14 16.68
N GLY A 77 8.84 0.35 17.37
CA GLY A 77 7.58 0.80 16.78
C GLY A 77 7.63 2.15 16.06
N GLY A 78 8.80 2.55 15.57
CA GLY A 78 9.02 3.86 14.97
C GLY A 78 10.22 3.90 14.02
N PHE A 79 10.41 5.07 13.42
CA PHE A 79 11.50 5.35 12.49
C PHE A 79 12.20 6.66 12.86
N ASN A 80 13.39 6.87 12.35
CA ASN A 80 14.24 8.02 12.58
C ASN A 80 14.57 8.61 11.22
N VAL A 81 14.38 9.93 11.06
CA VAL A 81 14.69 10.61 9.81
C VAL A 81 15.86 11.55 10.05
N ARG A 82 16.94 11.39 9.28
CA ARG A 82 18.14 12.24 9.34
C ARG A 82 18.70 12.44 10.76
N GLY A 83 18.64 11.39 11.59
CA GLY A 83 19.14 11.42 12.97
C GLY A 83 18.16 11.98 14.01
N GLY A 84 16.98 12.42 13.61
CA GLY A 84 15.90 12.78 14.54
C GLY A 84 15.38 11.56 15.30
N SER A 85 14.89 11.78 16.52
CA SER A 85 14.27 10.75 17.35
C SER A 85 12.88 10.37 16.81
N ALA A 86 12.39 9.18 17.16
CA ALA A 86 11.14 8.65 16.60
C ALA A 86 9.91 9.50 16.96
N ASP A 87 9.92 10.12 18.13
CA ASP A 87 8.90 11.03 18.65
C ASP A 87 8.88 12.41 17.96
N GLN A 88 9.95 12.76 17.23
CA GLN A 88 10.06 14.01 16.48
C GLN A 88 9.43 13.94 15.08
N ASN A 89 9.02 12.76 14.65
CA ASN A 89 8.26 12.59 13.40
C ASN A 89 6.77 12.78 13.67
N LEU A 90 6.05 13.27 12.66
CA LEU A 90 4.60 13.27 12.62
C LEU A 90 4.12 12.24 11.63
N ILE A 91 3.20 11.39 12.06
CA ILE A 91 2.51 10.43 11.19
C ILE A 91 1.06 10.88 11.09
N LEU A 92 0.60 11.08 9.87
CA LEU A 92 -0.77 11.44 9.54
C LEU A 92 -1.42 10.32 8.75
N PHE A 93 -2.70 10.08 9.01
CA PHE A 93 -3.55 9.24 8.18
C PHE A 93 -4.79 10.05 7.81
N ASN A 94 -4.97 10.35 6.52
CA ASN A 94 -6.00 11.26 6.03
C ASN A 94 -6.02 12.59 6.83
N GLY A 95 -4.84 13.15 7.12
CA GLY A 95 -4.67 14.38 7.90
C GLY A 95 -4.80 14.23 9.43
N ALA A 96 -5.25 13.09 9.96
CA ALA A 96 -5.36 12.87 11.41
C ALA A 96 -4.03 12.37 12.00
N THR A 97 -3.63 12.90 13.16
CA THR A 97 -2.38 12.48 13.83
C THR A 97 -2.48 11.09 14.43
N ILE A 98 -1.52 10.22 14.07
CA ILE A 98 -1.40 8.86 14.59
C ILE A 98 -0.19 8.77 15.53
N TYR A 99 -0.45 8.48 16.81
CA TYR A 99 0.60 8.37 17.83
C TYR A 99 1.17 6.96 17.97
N ASN A 100 0.30 5.95 17.88
CA ASN A 100 0.71 4.55 17.91
C ASN A 100 0.48 3.93 16.55
N SER A 101 1.54 3.90 15.76
CA SER A 101 1.50 3.46 14.37
C SER A 101 1.92 2.00 14.19
N SER A 102 2.04 1.21 15.28
CA SER A 102 2.52 -0.17 15.21
C SER A 102 1.87 -1.13 16.19
N HIS A 103 1.95 -2.42 15.87
CA HIS A 103 1.56 -3.58 16.66
C HIS A 103 2.72 -4.57 16.75
N LEU A 104 2.58 -5.55 17.65
CA LEU A 104 3.56 -6.60 17.88
C LEU A 104 4.98 -6.05 18.07
N PHE A 105 5.16 -5.16 19.06
CA PHE A 105 6.47 -4.58 19.36
C PHE A 105 7.14 -3.98 18.10
N GLY A 106 6.41 -3.26 17.26
CA GLY A 106 6.97 -2.63 16.05
C GLY A 106 7.13 -3.53 14.83
N PHE A 107 6.82 -4.83 14.92
CA PHE A 107 6.91 -5.72 13.76
C PHE A 107 5.86 -5.45 12.68
N PHE A 108 4.70 -4.90 13.04
CA PHE A 108 3.66 -4.56 12.08
C PHE A 108 3.24 -3.11 12.25
N SER A 109 3.10 -2.38 11.16
CA SER A 109 2.42 -1.08 11.14
C SER A 109 0.94 -1.28 11.41
N ALA A 110 0.31 -0.27 12.01
CA ALA A 110 -1.13 -0.25 12.28
C ALA A 110 -1.97 -0.06 11.00
N PHE A 111 -1.34 0.24 9.87
CA PHE A 111 -1.99 0.52 8.60
C PHE A 111 -2.23 -0.77 7.81
N ASN A 112 -3.41 -0.88 7.20
CA ASN A 112 -3.68 -1.93 6.22
C ASN A 112 -3.15 -1.48 4.86
N PRO A 113 -2.09 -2.09 4.30
CA PRO A 113 -1.49 -1.64 3.03
C PRO A 113 -2.45 -1.78 1.83
N ASP A 114 -3.45 -2.65 1.92
CA ASP A 114 -4.48 -2.82 0.88
C ASP A 114 -5.47 -1.62 0.87
N ALA A 115 -5.58 -0.93 2.01
CA ALA A 115 -6.47 0.22 2.18
C ALA A 115 -5.77 1.59 2.02
N VAL A 116 -4.48 1.58 1.66
CA VAL A 116 -3.64 2.77 1.54
C VAL A 116 -3.35 3.02 0.06
N GLU A 117 -3.55 4.27 -0.38
CA GLU A 117 -3.20 4.70 -1.74
C GLU A 117 -1.70 4.93 -1.86
N GLY A 118 -1.09 5.48 -0.81
CA GLY A 118 0.34 5.74 -0.75
C GLY A 118 0.73 6.51 0.51
N LEU A 119 2.00 6.91 0.55
CA LEU A 119 2.51 7.83 1.57
C LEU A 119 3.45 8.87 0.97
N ASP A 120 3.38 10.07 1.54
CA ASP A 120 4.26 11.20 1.29
C ASP A 120 5.14 11.41 2.53
N LEU A 121 6.46 11.31 2.36
CA LEU A 121 7.45 11.57 3.41
C LEU A 121 8.21 12.86 3.14
N TYR A 122 7.93 13.88 3.95
CA TYR A 122 8.62 15.18 3.98
C TYR A 122 9.82 15.14 4.93
N LYS A 123 11.02 15.34 4.39
CA LYS A 123 12.28 15.33 5.15
C LYS A 123 12.91 16.72 5.17
N GLY A 124 12.84 17.43 6.30
CA GLY A 124 13.42 18.76 6.49
C GLY A 124 12.56 19.91 5.98
N SER A 125 12.32 20.01 4.67
CA SER A 125 11.49 21.08 4.06
C SER A 125 10.00 20.76 4.20
N ILE A 126 9.53 20.72 5.45
CA ILE A 126 8.16 20.38 5.80
C ILE A 126 7.27 21.60 5.51
N PRO A 127 6.15 21.44 4.77
CA PRO A 127 5.18 22.51 4.57
C PRO A 127 4.67 23.09 5.91
N ALA A 128 4.49 24.41 5.96
CA ALA A 128 4.15 25.13 7.19
C ALA A 128 2.82 24.66 7.84
N GLU A 129 1.90 24.13 7.03
CA GLU A 129 0.61 23.58 7.48
C GLU A 129 0.73 22.41 8.47
N TYR A 130 1.85 21.68 8.45
CA TYR A 130 2.07 20.54 9.36
C TYR A 130 2.70 20.92 10.71
N GLY A 131 2.98 22.21 10.95
CA GLY A 131 3.47 22.71 12.23
C GLY A 131 4.93 22.33 12.56
N GLY A 132 5.25 22.36 13.86
CA GLY A 132 6.64 22.43 14.38
C GLY A 132 7.38 21.10 14.54
N ARG A 133 7.21 20.14 13.63
CA ARG A 133 7.91 18.84 13.72
C ARG A 133 9.32 18.97 13.18
N VAL A 134 10.29 18.55 13.98
CA VAL A 134 11.72 18.85 13.74
C VAL A 134 12.39 17.82 12.80
N SER A 135 11.85 16.60 12.73
CA SER A 135 12.47 15.49 11.97
C SER A 135 11.81 15.27 10.60
N SER A 136 10.53 14.89 10.57
CA SER A 136 9.79 14.63 9.33
C SER A 136 8.27 14.65 9.51
N VAL A 137 7.54 14.73 8.40
CA VAL A 137 6.11 14.43 8.32
C VAL A 137 5.89 13.29 7.34
N MET A 138 5.20 12.24 7.79
CA MET A 138 4.72 11.12 6.98
C MET A 138 3.21 11.26 6.84
N ASN A 139 2.73 11.64 5.67
CA ASN A 139 1.30 11.70 5.36
C ASN A 139 0.89 10.44 4.60
N ILE A 140 0.00 9.65 5.19
CA ILE A 140 -0.52 8.42 4.61
C ILE A 140 -1.95 8.68 4.17
N GLU A 141 -2.27 8.32 2.94
CA GLU A 141 -3.59 8.53 2.37
C GLU A 141 -4.27 7.20 2.10
N SER A 142 -5.54 7.10 2.46
CA SER A 142 -6.34 5.92 2.14
C SER A 142 -6.71 5.87 0.67
N LYS A 143 -6.83 4.66 0.15
CA LYS A 143 -7.37 4.38 -1.18
C LYS A 143 -8.82 4.88 -1.31
N GLU A 144 -9.15 5.47 -2.44
CA GLU A 144 -10.53 5.78 -2.80
C GLU A 144 -11.28 4.51 -3.24
N ALA A 145 -12.40 4.21 -2.60
CA ALA A 145 -13.20 3.03 -2.94
C ALA A 145 -13.87 3.19 -4.31
N SER A 146 -13.86 2.13 -5.13
CA SER A 146 -14.57 2.11 -6.41
C SER A 146 -16.06 2.43 -6.24
N ASN A 147 -16.51 3.44 -6.96
CA ASN A 147 -17.90 3.90 -6.99
C ASN A 147 -18.74 3.24 -8.09
N GLN A 148 -18.17 2.32 -8.87
CA GLN A 148 -18.85 1.64 -9.98
C GLN A 148 -19.01 0.14 -9.76
N HIS A 149 -17.94 -0.52 -9.32
CA HIS A 149 -17.87 -1.98 -9.24
C HIS A 149 -17.47 -2.40 -7.84
N PHE A 150 -18.09 -3.47 -7.34
CA PHE A 150 -17.60 -4.13 -6.14
C PHE A 150 -16.23 -4.75 -6.43
N LYS A 151 -15.26 -4.48 -5.56
CA LYS A 151 -13.93 -5.10 -5.62
C LYS A 151 -13.58 -5.68 -4.25
N GLY A 152 -12.83 -6.76 -4.25
CA GLY A 152 -12.33 -7.37 -3.03
C GLY A 152 -10.91 -7.85 -3.24
N GLU A 153 -10.08 -7.63 -2.23
CA GLU A 153 -8.73 -8.19 -2.16
C GLU A 153 -8.50 -8.77 -0.78
N GLY A 154 -7.68 -9.81 -0.72
CA GLY A 154 -7.37 -10.46 0.54
C GLY A 154 -6.08 -11.22 0.46
N SER A 155 -5.50 -11.50 1.62
CA SER A 155 -4.28 -12.27 1.76
C SER A 155 -4.34 -13.16 2.98
N ILE A 156 -3.69 -14.31 2.88
CA ILE A 156 -3.48 -15.25 3.98
C ILE A 156 -1.97 -15.43 4.08
N GLY A 157 -1.39 -14.95 5.18
CA GLY A 157 0.03 -15.02 5.47
C GLY A 157 0.37 -16.12 6.47
N LEU A 158 1.60 -16.11 6.99
CA LEU A 158 1.99 -17.00 8.08
C LEU A 158 1.50 -16.51 9.44
N LEU A 159 1.30 -15.19 9.57
CA LEU A 159 1.01 -14.53 10.84
C LEU A 159 -0.33 -13.80 10.83
N THR A 160 -0.80 -13.32 9.68
CA THR A 160 -2.03 -12.58 9.57
C THR A 160 -2.88 -12.99 8.37
N SER A 161 -4.18 -12.74 8.47
CA SER A 161 -5.10 -12.76 7.34
C SER A 161 -5.75 -11.40 7.20
N ARG A 162 -5.94 -10.97 5.95
CA ARG A 162 -6.47 -9.65 5.61
C ARG A 162 -7.54 -9.78 4.53
N LEU A 163 -8.55 -8.94 4.64
CA LEU A 163 -9.62 -8.80 3.66
C LEU A 163 -9.98 -7.32 3.56
N THR A 164 -10.05 -6.80 2.33
CA THR A 164 -10.45 -5.43 2.03
C THR A 164 -11.47 -5.47 0.91
N LEU A 165 -12.57 -4.74 1.10
CA LEU A 165 -13.71 -4.68 0.19
C LEU A 165 -13.98 -3.22 -0.19
N GLU A 166 -14.15 -2.98 -1.48
CA GLU A 166 -14.66 -1.73 -2.03
C GLU A 166 -16.11 -1.95 -2.43
N ILE A 167 -17.01 -1.19 -1.80
CA ILE A 167 -18.45 -1.37 -1.92
C ILE A 167 -19.05 -0.07 -2.48
N PRO A 168 -19.52 -0.05 -3.74
CA PRO A 168 -20.31 1.06 -4.26
C PRO A 168 -21.71 1.00 -3.64
N VAL A 169 -21.95 1.77 -2.58
CA VAL A 169 -23.26 1.84 -1.90
C VAL A 169 -24.30 2.51 -2.79
N ILE A 170 -23.92 3.63 -3.41
CA ILE A 170 -24.70 4.32 -4.44
C ILE A 170 -23.77 4.55 -5.62
N LYS A 171 -24.03 3.91 -6.75
CA LYS A 171 -23.18 4.02 -7.94
C LYS A 171 -22.92 5.50 -8.28
N ASN A 172 -21.65 5.84 -8.51
CA ASN A 172 -21.12 7.18 -8.80
C ASN A 172 -21.21 8.22 -7.67
N HIS A 173 -21.85 7.93 -6.54
CA HIS A 173 -22.11 8.91 -5.49
C HIS A 173 -21.51 8.53 -4.14
N VAL A 174 -21.66 7.28 -3.72
CA VAL A 174 -21.22 6.83 -2.39
C VAL A 174 -20.53 5.49 -2.52
N SER A 175 -19.29 5.42 -2.05
CA SER A 175 -18.53 4.18 -1.94
C SER A 175 -17.91 4.04 -0.57
N VAL A 176 -17.69 2.79 -0.16
CA VAL A 176 -17.12 2.44 1.13
C VAL A 176 -15.97 1.49 0.93
N LEU A 177 -14.84 1.77 1.56
CA LEU A 177 -13.75 0.85 1.73
C LEU A 177 -13.86 0.25 3.14
N ALA A 178 -14.08 -1.06 3.23
CA ALA A 178 -14.12 -1.77 4.50
C ALA A 178 -13.04 -2.85 4.49
N GLY A 179 -12.14 -2.81 5.47
CA GLY A 179 -11.04 -3.76 5.57
C GLY A 179 -10.85 -4.25 6.99
N GLY A 180 -10.39 -5.49 7.12
CA GLY A 180 -10.05 -6.11 8.38
C GLY A 180 -8.74 -6.90 8.26
N ARG A 181 -7.95 -6.85 9.33
CA ARG A 181 -6.77 -7.69 9.52
C ARG A 181 -6.83 -8.34 10.89
N ALA A 182 -6.65 -9.65 10.91
CA ALA A 182 -6.55 -10.43 12.14
C ALA A 182 -5.22 -11.19 12.16
N THR A 183 -4.57 -11.23 13.32
CA THR A 183 -3.40 -12.08 13.53
C THR A 183 -3.77 -13.37 14.25
N TYR A 184 -3.05 -14.43 13.94
CA TYR A 184 -3.04 -15.70 14.67
C TYR A 184 -1.63 -16.06 15.13
N SER A 185 -0.77 -15.04 15.31
CA SER A 185 0.61 -15.20 15.78
C SER A 185 0.68 -16.01 17.08
N ASP A 186 -0.23 -15.78 18.04
CA ASP A 186 -0.26 -16.53 19.31
C ASP A 186 -0.35 -18.04 19.12
N TRP A 187 -1.20 -18.48 18.18
CA TRP A 187 -1.34 -19.90 17.87
C TRP A 187 -0.04 -20.48 17.32
N LEU A 188 0.66 -19.72 16.45
CA LEU A 188 1.94 -20.15 15.90
C LEU A 188 3.04 -20.17 16.97
N LEU A 189 3.14 -19.11 17.79
CA LEU A 189 4.14 -19.01 18.87
C LEU A 189 3.99 -20.13 19.90
N GLN A 190 2.77 -20.55 20.21
CA GLN A 190 2.51 -21.69 21.11
C GLN A 190 3.01 -23.04 20.56
N LYS A 191 3.17 -23.17 19.23
CA LYS A 191 3.68 -24.38 18.58
C LYS A 191 5.20 -24.47 18.55
N ILE A 192 5.90 -23.37 18.82
CA ILE A 192 7.37 -23.33 18.85
C ILE A 192 7.84 -23.92 20.19
N ASP A 193 8.77 -24.88 20.16
CA ASP A 193 9.23 -25.58 21.36
C ASP A 193 10.30 -24.81 22.14
N VAL A 194 9.97 -23.56 22.48
CA VAL A 194 10.80 -22.67 23.28
C VAL A 194 9.91 -22.10 24.41
N PRO A 195 10.14 -22.48 25.69
CA PRO A 195 9.30 -22.09 26.82
C PRO A 195 9.07 -20.58 26.93
N GLU A 196 10.10 -19.79 26.63
CA GLU A 196 10.08 -18.33 26.67
C GLU A 196 9.09 -17.74 25.66
N VAL A 197 8.96 -18.37 24.49
CA VAL A 197 8.12 -17.88 23.39
C VAL A 197 6.65 -18.29 23.56
N LYS A 198 6.37 -19.45 24.18
CA LYS A 198 5.00 -19.95 24.41
C LYS A 198 4.15 -19.04 25.30
N THR A 199 4.80 -18.23 26.15
CA THR A 199 4.12 -17.32 27.09
C THR A 199 3.85 -15.94 26.51
N VAL A 200 4.44 -15.62 25.35
CA VAL A 200 4.25 -14.32 24.67
C VAL A 200 2.81 -14.21 24.16
N ARG A 201 2.25 -13.01 24.27
CA ARG A 201 0.97 -12.61 23.67
C ARG A 201 1.26 -11.57 22.59
N ALA A 202 0.89 -11.91 21.37
CA ALA A 202 1.19 -11.23 20.12
C ALA A 202 -0.09 -10.93 19.30
N ASN A 203 -1.28 -11.17 19.88
CA ASN A 203 -2.54 -10.98 19.20
C ASN A 203 -2.91 -9.49 19.05
N PHE A 204 -3.36 -9.11 17.86
CA PHE A 204 -3.91 -7.81 17.52
C PHE A 204 -4.91 -7.93 16.36
N GLN A 205 -5.79 -6.96 16.26
CA GLN A 205 -6.75 -6.83 15.18
C GLN A 205 -6.75 -5.39 14.70
N THR A 206 -6.92 -5.20 13.40
CA THR A 206 -7.06 -3.89 12.78
C THR A 206 -8.34 -3.87 11.97
N LEU A 207 -9.16 -2.85 12.17
CA LEU A 207 -10.34 -2.58 11.35
C LEU A 207 -10.11 -1.24 10.65
N THR A 208 -10.38 -1.20 9.35
CA THR A 208 -10.29 0.00 8.53
C THR A 208 -11.63 0.24 7.87
N LEU A 209 -12.13 1.47 7.96
CA LEU A 209 -13.40 1.86 7.38
C LEU A 209 -13.22 3.29 6.84
N VAL A 210 -13.38 3.44 5.54
CA VAL A 210 -13.29 4.74 4.85
C VAL A 210 -14.55 4.93 4.02
N PHE A 211 -15.17 6.11 4.15
CA PHE A 211 -16.33 6.50 3.38
C PHE A 211 -15.92 7.58 2.38
N LEU A 212 -16.31 7.37 1.11
CA LEU A 212 -16.17 8.38 0.08
C LEU A 212 -17.56 8.81 -0.38
N ILE A 213 -17.81 10.12 -0.36
CA ILE A 213 -19.05 10.73 -0.83
C ILE A 213 -18.68 11.73 -1.93
N ASN A 214 -19.02 11.40 -3.17
CA ASN A 214 -18.90 12.29 -4.31
C ASN A 214 -20.14 13.17 -4.39
N LEU A 215 -20.02 14.37 -3.84
CA LEU A 215 -20.98 15.47 -4.03
C LEU A 215 -20.79 16.06 -5.44
N LEU A 216 -21.18 15.32 -6.47
CA LEU A 216 -21.43 15.95 -7.77
C LEU A 216 -22.63 16.88 -7.61
N MET A 217 -22.37 18.18 -7.44
CA MET A 217 -23.37 19.20 -7.73
C MET A 217 -23.80 19.00 -9.18
N VAL A 218 -25.07 18.66 -9.38
CA VAL A 218 -25.72 18.77 -10.69
C VAL A 218 -25.53 20.23 -11.12
N PRO A 219 -24.84 20.53 -12.25
CA PRO A 219 -24.89 21.87 -12.79
C PRO A 219 -26.33 22.11 -13.23
N THR A 220 -26.99 23.09 -12.60
CA THR A 220 -28.27 23.64 -13.04
C THR A 220 -28.13 24.39 -14.35
#